data_AF-X1UZ56-F1
#
_entry.id   AF-X1UZ56-F1
#
_cell.length_a   1.000
_cell.length_b   1.000
_cell.length_c   1.000
_cell.angle_alpha   90.00
_cell.angle_beta   90.00
_cell.angle_gamma   90.00
#
_symmetry.space_group_name_H-M   'P 1'
#
loop_
_entity.id
_entity.type
_entity.pdbx_description
1 polymer ?
#
loop_
_entity_poly.entity_id
_entity_poly.type
_entity_poly.pdbx_seq_one_letter_code
_entity_poly.pdbx_strand_id
1 'polypeptide(L)' 'FFTGTAVEITPIIRVADDSNPQGEKKEYAIGSGNAGDITQKLAKTFKDARIGNIKEYEKWLSYVGV' A
#
# COMPACT_ATOMS: atom_id res chain seq x y z
N PHE A 1 -3.20 1.12 4.98
CA PHE A 1 -2.15 0.71 4.01
C PHE A 1 -0.94 1.62 4.23
N PHE A 2 0.24 1.21 3.80
CA PHE A 2 1.43 2.05 3.79
C PHE A 2 1.99 2.15 2.37
N THR A 3 2.84 3.15 2.13
CA THR A 3 3.44 3.39 0.82
C THR A 3 4.94 3.57 0.90
N GLY A 4 5.62 3.32 -0.22
CA GLY A 4 7.05 3.56 -0.38
C GLY A 4 7.56 3.00 -1.71
N THR A 5 8.69 3.48 -2.21
CA THR A 5 9.19 3.10 -3.55
C THR A 5 9.35 1.59 -3.74
N ALA A 6 9.83 0.87 -2.71
CA ALA A 6 10.03 -0.59 -2.78
C ALA A 6 8.75 -1.41 -2.56
N VAL A 7 7.81 -0.87 -1.80
CA VAL A 7 6.61 -1.57 -1.27
C VAL A 7 5.32 -1.10 -1.95
N GLU A 8 5.43 -0.08 -2.80
CA GLU A 8 4.38 0.58 -3.55
C GLU A 8 3.19 0.99 -2.66
N ILE A 9 2.09 0.25 -2.73
CA ILE A 9 0.92 0.38 -1.85
C ILE A 9 0.67 -0.98 -1.24
N THR A 10 0.95 -1.13 0.05
CA THR A 10 0.83 -2.41 0.77
C THR A 10 -0.24 -2.32 1.87
N PRO A 11 -1.19 -3.27 1.93
CA PRO A 11 -2.22 -3.27 2.96
C PRO A 11 -1.62 -3.51 4.36
N ILE A 12 -2.18 -2.82 5.37
CA ILE A 12 -1.97 -3.16 6.78
C ILE A 12 -3.29 -3.79 7.22
N ILE A 13 -3.23 -5.05 7.66
CA ILE A 13 -4.42 -5.84 8.04
C ILE A 13 -4.51 -6.12 9.54
N ARG A 14 -3.41 -5.93 10.27
CA ARG A 14 -3.30 -6.13 11.71
C ARG A 14 -2.37 -5.09 12.31
N VAL A 15 -2.64 -4.72 13.55
CA VAL A 15 -1.77 -3.88 14.38
C VAL A 15 -1.62 -4.52 15.74
N ALA A 16 -0.41 -4.47 16.29
CA ALA A 16 -0.18 -4.82 17.67
C ALA A 16 -0.20 -3.54 18.52
N ASP A 17 -0.96 -3.56 19.60
CA ASP A 17 -0.89 -2.54 20.64
C ASP A 17 0.22 -2.93 21.62
N ASP A 18 1.23 -2.08 21.66
CA ASP A 18 2.38 -2.16 22.56
C ASP A 18 2.49 -0.89 23.43
N SER A 19 1.35 -0.23 23.68
CA SER A 19 1.29 0.99 24.49
C SER A 19 1.65 0.76 25.96
N ASN A 20 1.57 -0.48 26.45
CA ASN A 20 2.03 -0.89 27.76
C ASN A 20 3.19 -1.91 27.63
N PRO A 21 4.45 -1.50 27.82
CA PRO A 21 5.62 -2.39 27.68
C PRO A 21 5.66 -3.56 28.67
N GLN A 22 4.88 -3.50 29.75
CA GLN A 22 4.78 -4.55 30.78
C GLN A 22 3.51 -5.39 30.63
N GLY A 23 2.63 -5.02 29.69
CA GLY A 23 1.37 -5.71 29.42
C GLY A 23 1.52 -6.81 28.37
N GLU A 24 0.46 -7.62 28.21
CA GLU A 24 0.37 -8.58 27.12
C GLU A 24 0.19 -7.86 25.78
N LYS A 25 1.01 -8.21 24.79
CA LYS A 25 0.91 -7.67 23.43
C LYS A 25 -0.39 -8.14 22.78
N LYS A 26 -1.31 -7.21 22.50
CA LYS A 26 -2.60 -7.53 21.87
C LYS A 26 -2.59 -7.17 20.40
N GLU A 27 -3.02 -8.11 19.56
CA GLU A 27 -3.21 -7.86 18.13
C GLU A 27 -4.67 -7.56 17.79
N TYR A 28 -4.87 -6.57 16.92
CA TYR A 28 -6.17 -6.17 16.40
C TYR A 28 -6.17 -6.27 14.89
N ALA A 29 -7.19 -6.93 14.34
CA ALA A 29 -7.45 -6.90 12.90
C ALA A 29 -8.00 -5.54 12.49
N ILE A 30 -7.56 -5.02 11.34
CA ILE A 30 -8.14 -3.85 10.69
C ILE A 30 -9.27 -4.32 9.78
N GLY A 31 -10.50 -3.91 10.08
CA GLY A 31 -11.67 -4.34 9.32
C GLY A 31 -11.85 -5.87 9.37
N SER A 32 -11.91 -6.51 8.20
CA SER A 32 -12.02 -7.97 8.07
C SER A 32 -10.69 -8.73 8.22
N GLY A 33 -9.57 -8.03 8.42
CA GLY A 33 -8.24 -8.64 8.39
C GLY A 33 -7.75 -9.01 7.00
N ASN A 34 -8.42 -8.52 5.95
CA ASN A 34 -8.01 -8.66 4.55
C ASN A 34 -7.70 -7.29 3.92
N ALA A 35 -7.03 -7.29 2.78
CA ALA A 35 -6.80 -6.07 2.02
C ALA A 35 -8.14 -5.48 1.56
N GLY A 36 -8.47 -4.26 1.98
CA GLY A 36 -9.71 -3.60 1.60
C GLY A 36 -9.73 -3.17 0.12
N ASP A 37 -10.93 -3.12 -0.47
CA ASP A 37 -11.16 -2.86 -1.90
C ASP A 37 -10.49 -1.57 -2.39
N ILE A 38 -10.55 -0.50 -1.59
CA ILE A 38 -9.92 0.78 -1.93
C ILE A 38 -8.39 0.62 -2.03
N THR A 39 -7.78 -0.11 -1.09
CA THR A 39 -6.32 -0.34 -1.11
C THR A 39 -5.92 -1.15 -2.34
N GLN A 40 -6.69 -2.19 -2.69
CA GLN A 40 -6.43 -2.99 -3.88
C GLN A 40 -6.57 -2.17 -5.16
N LYS A 41 -7.63 -1.33 -5.25
CA LYS A 41 -7.85 -0.43 -6.38
C LYS A 41 -6.69 0.55 -6.53
N LEU A 42 -6.24 1.17 -5.44
CA LEU A 42 -5.10 2.09 -5.46
C LEU A 42 -3.81 1.38 -5.89
N ALA A 43 -3.52 0.20 -5.32
CA ALA A 43 -2.32 -0.58 -5.69
C ALA A 43 -2.31 -0.92 -7.19
N LYS A 44 -3.46 -1.35 -7.73
CA LYS A 44 -3.60 -1.61 -9.16
C LYS A 44 -3.39 -0.34 -9.99
N THR A 45 -4.06 0.77 -9.64
CA THR A 45 -3.94 2.04 -10.36
C THR A 45 -2.51 2.57 -10.34
N PHE A 46 -1.82 2.48 -9.19
CA PHE A 46 -0.42 2.91 -9.08
C PHE A 46 0.50 2.04 -9.95
N LYS A 47 0.31 0.72 -9.95
CA LYS A 47 1.04 -0.19 -10.83
C LYS A 47 0.82 0.18 -12.30
N ASP A 48 -0.43 0.40 -12.70
CA ASP A 48 -0.77 0.78 -14.07
C ASP A 48 -0.18 2.14 -14.46
N ALA A 49 -0.17 3.11 -13.53
CA ALA A 49 0.47 4.42 -13.73
C ALA A 49 1.99 4.30 -13.93
N ARG A 50 2.70 3.56 -13.06
CA ARG A 50 4.17 3.48 -13.10
C ARG A 50 4.73 2.74 -14.31
N ILE A 51 3.93 1.87 -14.93
CA ILE A 51 4.32 1.14 -16.16
C ILE A 51 3.83 1.84 -17.44
N GLY A 52 3.22 3.02 -17.33
CA GLY A 52 2.78 3.81 -18.49
C GLY A 52 1.43 3.43 -19.07
N ASN A 53 0.62 2.62 -18.39
CA ASN A 53 -0.71 2.23 -18.87
C ASN A 53 -1.80 3.28 -18.63
N ILE A 54 -1.49 4.37 -17.91
CA ILE A 54 -2.43 5.46 -17.66
C ILE A 54 -1.85 6.78 -18.18
N LYS A 55 -2.40 7.26 -19.30
CA LYS A 55 -1.96 8.47 -19.99
C LYS A 55 -1.94 9.72 -19.11
N GLU A 56 -2.89 9.82 -18.18
CA GLU A 56 -2.96 10.95 -17.23
C GLU A 56 -1.68 11.11 -16.40
N TYR A 57 -0.98 10.00 -16.12
CA TYR A 57 0.23 9.98 -15.30
C TYR A 57 1.53 9.88 -16.10
N GLU A 58 1.47 10.01 -17.43
CA GLU A 58 2.64 9.88 -18.31
C GLU A 58 3.77 10.86 -17.94
N LYS A 59 3.42 12.05 -17.44
CA LYS A 59 4.37 13.08 -16.97
C LYS A 59 5.22 12.64 -15.77
N TRP A 60 4.85 11.56 -15.06
CA TRP A 60 5.62 11.01 -13.95
C TRP A 60 6.75 10.08 -14.43
N LEU A 61 6.72 9.69 -15.71
CA LEU A 61 7.65 8.73 -16.27
C LEU A 61 8.75 9.44 -17.03
N SER A 62 9.97 8.89 -16.93
CA SER A 62 11.09 9.27 -17.78
C SER A 62 11.61 8.00 -18.44
N TYR A 63 11.49 7.92 -19.76
CA TYR A 63 11.94 6.78 -20.53
C TYR A 63 13.44 6.92 -20.81
N VAL A 64 14.23 5.97 -20.30
CA VAL A 64 15.69 6.00 -20.36
C VAL A 64 16.28 5.23 -21.56
N GLY A 65 15.42 4.65 -22.42
CA GLY A 65 15.84 3.87 -23.59
C GLY A 65 15.45 4.56 -24.90
N VAL A 66 16.44 4.68 -25.79
CA VAL A 66 16.30 4.81 -27.25
C VAL A 66 17.08 3.67 -27.88
#